data_AF-A0A7J6WIZ9-F1
#
_entry.id   AF-A0A7J6WIZ9-F1
#
_cell.length_a   1.000
_cell.length_b   1.000
_cell.length_c   1.000
_cell.angle_alpha   90.00
_cell.angle_beta   90.00
_cell.angle_gamma   90.00
#
_symmetry.space_group_name_H-M   'P 1'
#
loop_
_entity.id
_entity.type
_entity.pdbx_description
1 polymer ?
#
loop_
_entity_poly.entity_id
_entity_poly.type
_entity_poly.pdbx_seq_one_letter_code
_entity_poly.pdbx_strand_id
1 'polypeptide(L)'
;DETRQRKNIAKFSQVWNEFIICLRTEDLISNREKDLLLVPYSSGDISVVQWPPFLLASKIPIALDMAKDIKGKEDAYLFNKINGTDYMYSAVIECYETLRDILNGLLVDHEDKAIVRQICLEVEASIEQKRFLNDFRMSELPQLNNKLEKLLSLLKSDHLEKLLSQLKRDHDGIENYKAQIVNVLQDIMEIITQDVMTNGHIILQNSHQHKQDNQNEKKEERFQKLNLDLTKNRAWMEKVVRLHLLLTVKESAINVPMNLDARRRITFFTNSLFMNMPSAPKVRNMLSFSVLTPYYKEDVLYSEEELNKENEDGISILFYLQRIYP
;
A
#
# COMPACT_ATOMS: atom_id res chain seq x y z
N ASP A 1 5.95 23.13 13.57
CA ASP A 1 5.42 23.76 12.34
C ASP A 1 5.26 22.67 11.27
N GLU A 2 4.13 21.97 11.31
CA GLU A 2 3.86 20.75 10.52
C GLU A 2 3.91 21.00 9.01
N THR A 3 3.50 22.20 8.57
CA THR A 3 3.53 22.59 7.17
C THR A 3 4.97 22.65 6.62
N ARG A 4 5.92 23.12 7.42
CA ARG A 4 7.34 23.14 7.07
C ARG A 4 7.92 21.73 7.02
N GLN A 5 7.53 20.87 7.96
CA GLN A 5 7.95 19.47 7.99
C GLN A 5 7.45 18.71 6.75
N ARG A 6 6.17 18.87 6.38
CA ARG A 6 5.61 18.29 5.15
C ARG A 6 6.33 18.77 3.89
N LYS A 7 6.63 20.07 3.78
CA LYS A 7 7.42 20.61 2.66
C LYS A 7 8.83 20.02 2.59
N ASN A 8 9.48 19.81 3.74
CA ASN A 8 10.80 19.21 3.79
C ASN A 8 10.75 17.72 3.38
N ILE A 9 9.75 16.98 3.85
CA ILE A 9 9.53 15.57 3.47
C ILE A 9 9.24 15.46 1.96
N ALA A 10 8.46 16.38 1.39
CA ALA A 10 8.20 16.40 -0.05
C ALA A 10 9.47 16.59 -0.88
N LYS A 11 10.37 17.49 -0.44
CA LYS A 11 11.67 17.69 -1.10
C LYS A 11 12.58 16.48 -0.92
N PHE A 12 12.59 15.90 0.28
CA PHE A 12 13.36 14.70 0.56
C PHE A 12 12.88 13.52 -0.29
N SER A 13 11.58 13.31 -0.42
CA SER A 13 11.02 12.19 -1.18
C SER A 13 11.36 12.26 -2.66
N GLN A 14 11.51 13.45 -3.24
CA GLN A 14 12.03 13.60 -4.61
C GLN A 14 13.42 12.98 -4.77
N VAL A 15 14.38 13.39 -3.94
CA VAL A 15 15.76 12.87 -4.05
C VAL A 15 15.83 11.40 -3.66
N TRP A 16 15.14 11.02 -2.59
CA TRP A 16 15.12 9.65 -2.09
C TRP A 16 14.49 8.69 -3.10
N ASN A 17 13.34 9.02 -3.67
CA ASN A 17 12.66 8.13 -4.61
C ASN A 17 13.47 7.95 -5.89
N GLU A 18 14.10 9.00 -6.41
CA GLU A 18 15.00 8.87 -7.56
C GLU A 18 16.18 7.96 -7.24
N PHE A 19 16.79 8.10 -6.06
CA PHE A 19 17.86 7.22 -5.61
C PHE A 19 17.40 5.75 -5.52
N ILE A 20 16.22 5.47 -4.96
CA ILE A 20 15.64 4.12 -4.90
C ILE A 20 15.30 3.59 -6.30
N ILE A 21 14.80 4.44 -7.20
CA ILE A 21 14.52 4.07 -8.60
C ILE A 21 15.83 3.68 -9.31
N CYS A 22 16.93 4.41 -9.12
CA CYS A 22 18.23 4.05 -9.66
C CYS A 22 18.68 2.66 -9.18
N LEU A 23 18.57 2.37 -7.88
CA LEU A 23 18.89 1.04 -7.36
C LEU A 23 18.05 -0.06 -8.02
N ARG A 24 16.77 0.23 -8.33
CA ARG A 24 15.92 -0.72 -9.04
C ARG A 24 16.33 -0.87 -10.50
N THR A 25 16.62 0.22 -11.21
CA THR A 25 17.04 0.20 -12.63
C THR A 25 18.38 -0.51 -12.81
N GLU A 26 19.25 -0.47 -11.82
CA GLU A 26 20.52 -1.22 -11.79
C GLU A 26 20.35 -2.68 -11.30
N ASP A 27 19.12 -3.17 -11.17
CA ASP A 27 18.78 -4.52 -10.67
C ASP A 27 19.39 -4.87 -9.29
N LEU A 28 19.67 -3.86 -8.46
CA LEU A 28 20.20 -4.06 -7.11
C LEU A 28 19.09 -4.37 -6.09
N ILE A 29 17.85 -4.00 -6.38
CA ILE A 29 16.68 -4.26 -5.52
C ILE A 29 15.51 -4.77 -6.36
N SER A 30 14.66 -5.60 -5.76
CA SER A 30 13.41 -6.08 -6.37
C SER A 30 12.32 -4.99 -6.44
N ASN A 31 11.27 -5.22 -7.23
CA ASN A 31 10.08 -4.36 -7.22
C ASN A 31 9.46 -4.25 -5.82
N ARG A 32 9.40 -5.35 -5.08
CA ARG A 32 8.89 -5.38 -3.71
C ARG A 32 9.73 -4.52 -2.77
N GLU A 33 11.06 -4.62 -2.84
CA GLU A 33 11.96 -3.80 -2.01
C GLU A 33 11.89 -2.32 -2.37
N LYS A 34 11.77 -2.00 -3.66
CA LYS A 34 11.47 -0.64 -4.12
C LYS A 34 10.19 -0.12 -3.47
N ASP A 35 9.09 -0.85 -3.54
CA ASP A 35 7.80 -0.40 -2.97
C ASP A 35 7.85 -0.25 -1.43
N LEU A 36 8.68 -1.07 -0.76
CA LEU A 36 8.96 -0.93 0.67
C LEU A 36 9.77 0.31 1.03
N LEU A 37 10.63 0.78 0.12
CA LEU A 37 11.56 1.88 0.35
C LEU A 37 10.99 3.22 -0.12
N LEU A 38 10.07 3.25 -1.09
CA LEU A 38 9.51 4.48 -1.64
C LEU A 38 8.70 5.28 -0.60
N VAL A 39 8.81 6.61 -0.72
CA VAL A 39 8.07 7.59 0.07
C VAL A 39 7.02 8.26 -0.83
N PRO A 40 5.72 8.27 -0.49
CA PRO A 40 4.73 8.96 -1.29
C PRO A 40 5.08 10.44 -1.51
N TYR A 41 4.90 10.92 -2.73
CA TYR A 41 4.96 12.35 -3.00
C TYR A 41 3.82 13.04 -2.25
N SER A 42 4.11 14.15 -1.57
CA SER A 42 3.24 14.76 -0.54
C SER A 42 2.00 15.48 -1.09
N SER A 43 1.36 14.94 -2.11
CA SER A 43 0.19 15.49 -2.82
C SER A 43 -1.13 14.79 -2.46
N GLY A 44 -1.16 13.98 -1.40
CA GLY A 44 -2.32 13.17 -1.04
C GLY A 44 -3.28 13.83 -0.05
N ASP A 45 -4.53 13.40 -0.07
CA ASP A 45 -5.61 13.72 0.88
C ASP A 45 -5.40 13.13 2.29
N ILE A 46 -4.23 12.52 2.54
CA ILE A 46 -3.90 11.83 3.78
C ILE A 46 -3.36 12.85 4.80
N SER A 47 -3.90 12.79 6.02
CA SER A 47 -3.66 13.78 7.08
C SER A 47 -2.32 13.60 7.80
N VAL A 48 -1.65 12.46 7.63
CA VAL A 48 -0.41 12.11 8.33
C VAL A 48 0.80 11.98 7.40
N VAL A 49 1.99 11.99 7.98
CA VAL A 49 3.22 11.72 7.23
C VAL A 49 3.23 10.26 6.80
N GLN A 50 3.28 10.04 5.49
CA GLN A 50 3.35 8.70 4.92
C GLN A 50 4.79 8.20 4.92
N TRP A 51 5.21 7.57 6.01
CA TRP A 51 6.54 6.98 6.11
C TRP A 51 6.70 5.78 5.17
N PRO A 52 7.89 5.52 4.63
CA PRO A 52 8.11 4.37 3.77
C PRO A 52 7.79 3.06 4.53
N PRO A 53 7.13 2.06 3.89
CA PRO A 53 6.53 0.93 4.62
C PRO A 53 7.51 0.13 5.47
N PHE A 54 8.79 0.10 5.08
CA PHE A 54 9.84 -0.57 5.84
C PHE A 54 10.01 -0.02 7.28
N LEU A 55 9.78 1.29 7.50
CA LEU A 55 9.80 1.90 8.84
C LEU A 55 8.54 1.60 9.65
N LEU A 56 7.45 1.29 8.95
CA LEU A 56 6.13 1.00 9.53
C LEU A 56 5.90 -0.51 9.74
N ALA A 57 6.91 -1.33 9.48
CA ALA A 57 6.87 -2.77 9.66
C ALA A 57 6.32 -3.14 11.06
N SER A 58 5.37 -4.06 11.07
CA SER A 58 4.69 -4.60 12.25
C SER A 58 3.86 -3.61 13.05
N LYS A 59 3.82 -2.32 12.71
CA LYS A 59 3.08 -1.31 13.51
C LYS A 59 1.57 -1.60 13.53
N ILE A 60 0.98 -1.96 12.40
CA ILE A 60 -0.45 -2.30 12.31
C ILE A 60 -0.77 -3.62 13.02
N PRO A 61 -0.07 -4.75 12.74
CA PRO A 61 -0.28 -5.99 13.50
C PRO A 61 -0.15 -5.81 15.02
N ILE A 62 0.83 -5.04 15.47
CA ILE A 62 1.02 -4.71 16.89
C ILE A 62 -0.16 -3.88 17.40
N ALA A 63 -0.60 -2.85 16.67
CA ALA A 63 -1.74 -2.03 17.07
C ALA A 63 -3.03 -2.86 17.17
N LEU A 64 -3.25 -3.80 16.26
CA LEU A 64 -4.39 -4.73 16.28
C LEU A 64 -4.36 -5.65 17.51
N ASP A 65 -3.20 -6.26 17.79
CA ASP A 65 -3.01 -7.13 18.96
C ASP A 65 -3.23 -6.34 20.27
N MET A 66 -2.68 -5.13 20.33
CA MET A 66 -2.91 -4.21 21.45
C MET A 66 -4.38 -3.84 21.62
N ALA A 67 -5.12 -3.61 20.53
CA ALA A 67 -6.53 -3.24 20.58
C ALA A 67 -7.40 -4.41 21.02
N LYS A 68 -7.12 -5.62 20.53
CA LYS A 68 -7.85 -6.86 20.86
C LYS A 68 -7.86 -7.16 22.36
N ASP A 69 -6.75 -6.89 23.05
CA ASP A 69 -6.58 -7.22 24.47
C ASP A 69 -7.18 -6.18 25.43
N ILE A 70 -7.72 -5.07 24.92
CA ILE A 70 -8.32 -4.03 25.76
C ILE A 70 -9.72 -4.46 26.18
N LYS A 71 -9.89 -4.72 27.49
CA LYS A 71 -11.18 -5.00 28.12
C LYS A 71 -11.45 -3.95 29.20
N GLY A 72 -12.58 -3.25 29.10
CA GLY A 72 -13.11 -2.38 30.16
C GLY A 72 -12.23 -1.17 30.53
N LYS A 73 -11.39 -0.68 29.61
CA LYS A 73 -10.58 0.54 29.80
C LYS A 73 -11.17 1.69 28.99
N GLU A 74 -10.90 2.92 29.44
CA GLU A 74 -11.28 4.14 28.72
C GLU A 74 -10.54 4.27 27.38
N ASP A 75 -11.19 4.87 26.39
CA ASP A 75 -10.64 5.18 25.05
C ASP A 75 -9.25 5.82 25.11
N ALA A 76 -9.03 6.72 26.09
CA ALA A 76 -7.78 7.43 26.29
C ALA A 76 -6.58 6.48 26.40
N TYR A 77 -6.75 5.29 26.99
CA TYR A 77 -5.66 4.30 27.10
C TYR A 77 -5.25 3.75 25.72
N LEU A 78 -6.21 3.43 24.85
CA LEU A 78 -5.94 2.96 23.49
C LEU A 78 -5.25 4.06 22.68
N PHE A 79 -5.84 5.26 22.65
CA PHE A 79 -5.31 6.36 21.85
C PHE A 79 -3.94 6.84 22.34
N ASN A 80 -3.68 6.86 23.65
CA ASN A 80 -2.34 7.17 24.16
C ASN A 80 -1.29 6.14 23.72
N LYS A 81 -1.68 4.88 23.55
CA LYS A 81 -0.77 3.82 23.08
C LYS A 81 -0.49 3.96 21.58
N ILE A 82 -1.52 4.24 20.78
CA ILE A 82 -1.39 4.52 19.33
C ILE A 82 -0.54 5.78 19.11
N ASN A 83 -0.80 6.83 19.89
CA ASN A 83 -0.07 8.10 19.84
C ASN A 83 1.32 8.03 20.49
N GLY A 84 1.70 6.89 21.08
CA GLY A 84 2.98 6.73 21.78
C GLY A 84 4.20 6.79 20.86
N THR A 85 4.04 6.54 19.55
CA THR A 85 5.10 6.74 18.56
C THR A 85 4.54 7.35 17.29
N ASP A 86 5.23 8.34 16.71
CA ASP A 86 4.84 9.00 15.46
C ASP A 86 4.62 8.00 14.31
N TYR A 87 5.43 6.92 14.27
CA TYR A 87 5.29 5.86 13.27
C TYR A 87 4.02 5.04 13.44
N MET A 88 3.65 4.65 14.67
CA MET A 88 2.42 3.89 14.90
C MET A 88 1.19 4.74 14.62
N TYR A 89 1.17 5.98 15.10
CA TYR A 89 0.11 6.93 14.79
C TYR A 89 -0.07 7.12 13.28
N SER A 90 1.02 7.42 12.57
CA SER A 90 0.98 7.60 11.11
C SER A 90 0.50 6.34 10.40
N ALA A 91 0.97 5.15 10.79
CA ALA A 91 0.55 3.89 10.16
C ALA A 91 -0.94 3.59 10.33
N VAL A 92 -1.51 3.83 11.52
CA VAL A 92 -2.92 3.57 11.81
C VAL A 92 -3.83 4.54 11.05
N ILE A 93 -3.52 5.83 11.10
CA ILE A 93 -4.32 6.86 10.40
C ILE A 93 -4.21 6.70 8.89
N GLU A 94 -2.99 6.48 8.37
CA GLU A 94 -2.78 6.23 6.94
C GLU A 94 -3.54 5.00 6.46
N CYS A 95 -3.55 3.91 7.24
CA CYS A 95 -4.29 2.69 6.91
C CYS A 95 -5.78 2.97 6.78
N TYR A 96 -6.36 3.69 7.74
CA TYR A 96 -7.77 4.05 7.75
C TYR A 96 -8.16 4.94 6.55
N GLU A 97 -7.42 6.03 6.32
CA GLU A 97 -7.72 6.98 5.25
C GLU A 97 -7.49 6.37 3.86
N THR A 98 -6.41 5.59 3.69
CA THR A 98 -6.12 4.91 2.42
C THR A 98 -7.17 3.84 2.11
N LEU A 99 -7.64 3.10 3.13
CA LEU A 99 -8.72 2.13 2.95
C LEU A 99 -10.02 2.83 2.51
N ARG A 100 -10.39 3.93 3.18
CA ARG A 100 -11.54 4.77 2.81
C ARG A 100 -11.47 5.23 1.35
N ASP A 101 -10.30 5.71 0.90
CA ASP A 101 -10.09 6.15 -0.48
C ASP A 101 -10.22 5.00 -1.49
N ILE A 102 -9.63 3.84 -1.19
CA ILE A 102 -9.70 2.64 -2.04
C ILE A 102 -11.16 2.20 -2.18
N LEU A 103 -11.90 2.10 -1.08
CA LEU A 103 -13.31 1.70 -1.10
C LEU A 103 -14.19 2.70 -1.86
N ASN A 104 -14.01 4.01 -1.63
CA ASN A 104 -14.76 5.05 -2.34
C ASN A 104 -14.47 5.06 -3.86
N GLY A 105 -13.24 4.74 -4.26
CA GLY A 105 -12.88 4.57 -5.66
C GLY A 105 -13.51 3.32 -6.27
N LEU A 106 -13.39 2.19 -5.57
CA LEU A 106 -13.84 0.88 -6.06
C LEU A 106 -15.35 0.81 -6.27
N LEU A 107 -16.14 1.42 -5.40
CA LEU A 107 -17.59 1.43 -5.51
C LEU A 107 -18.07 2.37 -6.63
N VAL A 108 -19.11 1.98 -7.36
CA VAL A 108 -19.75 2.84 -8.37
C VAL A 108 -20.99 3.52 -7.78
N ASP A 109 -21.85 2.74 -7.12
CA ASP A 109 -23.16 3.19 -6.67
C ASP A 109 -23.09 4.21 -5.54
N HIS A 110 -23.92 5.26 -5.63
CA HIS A 110 -23.97 6.32 -4.63
C HIS A 110 -24.43 5.81 -3.26
N GLU A 111 -25.38 4.86 -3.24
CA GLU A 111 -25.88 4.23 -2.01
C GLU A 111 -24.78 3.46 -1.27
N ASP A 112 -24.01 2.64 -1.98
CA ASP A 112 -22.90 1.89 -1.39
C ASP A 112 -21.81 2.82 -0.85
N LYS A 113 -21.52 3.93 -1.56
CA LYS A 113 -20.62 4.98 -1.06
C LYS A 113 -21.19 5.69 0.16
N ALA A 114 -22.49 5.93 0.22
CA ALA A 114 -23.13 6.56 1.37
C ALA A 114 -22.99 5.69 2.63
N ILE A 115 -23.06 4.36 2.50
CA ILE A 115 -22.80 3.44 3.62
C ILE A 115 -21.35 3.58 4.12
N VAL A 116 -20.36 3.56 3.22
CA VAL A 116 -18.95 3.75 3.60
C VAL A 116 -18.72 5.10 4.28
N ARG A 117 -19.33 6.17 3.77
CA ARG A 117 -19.27 7.51 4.39
C ARG A 117 -19.90 7.51 5.78
N GLN A 118 -21.05 6.88 5.96
CA GLN A 118 -21.73 6.82 7.25
C GLN A 118 -20.91 6.05 8.30
N ILE A 119 -20.24 4.96 7.89
CA ILE A 119 -19.30 4.23 8.75
C ILE A 119 -18.16 5.17 9.17
N CYS A 120 -17.59 5.93 8.23
CA CYS A 120 -16.51 6.88 8.55
C CYS A 120 -16.97 7.98 9.52
N LEU A 121 -18.17 8.53 9.31
CA LEU A 121 -18.76 9.53 10.20
C LEU A 121 -18.99 8.98 11.62
N GLU A 122 -19.43 7.73 11.76
CA GLU A 122 -19.61 7.11 13.09
C GLU A 122 -18.26 6.86 13.77
N VAL A 123 -17.22 6.47 13.02
CA VAL A 123 -15.85 6.36 13.54
C VAL A 123 -15.38 7.72 14.06
N GLU A 124 -15.49 8.78 13.27
CA GLU A 124 -15.07 10.12 13.66
C GLU A 124 -15.86 10.64 14.88
N ALA A 125 -17.20 10.52 14.85
CA ALA A 125 -18.08 10.96 15.93
C ALA A 125 -17.84 10.21 17.25
N SER A 126 -17.58 8.90 17.19
CA SER A 126 -17.31 8.09 18.39
C SER A 126 -15.96 8.44 19.03
N ILE A 127 -14.95 8.79 18.23
CA ILE A 127 -13.65 9.28 18.70
C ILE A 127 -13.82 10.64 19.39
N GLU A 128 -14.53 11.59 18.78
CA GLU A 128 -14.78 12.91 19.35
C GLU A 128 -15.57 12.83 20.67
N GLN A 129 -16.56 11.94 20.72
CA GLN A 129 -17.44 11.74 21.88
C GLN A 129 -16.82 10.82 22.94
N LYS A 130 -15.60 10.30 22.72
CA LYS A 130 -14.87 9.40 23.63
C LYS A 130 -15.68 8.15 24.02
N ARG A 131 -16.37 7.57 23.03
CA ARG A 131 -17.14 6.32 23.15
C ARG A 131 -16.72 5.24 22.15
N PHE A 132 -15.54 5.37 21.54
CA PHE A 132 -15.02 4.47 20.52
C PHE A 132 -15.00 3.00 20.97
N LEU A 133 -14.51 2.69 22.17
CA LEU A 133 -14.48 1.29 22.66
C LEU A 133 -15.87 0.75 23.03
N ASN A 134 -16.88 1.61 23.19
CA ASN A 134 -18.27 1.20 23.40
C ASN A 134 -18.98 0.94 22.07
N ASP A 135 -18.62 1.69 21.02
CA ASP A 135 -19.26 1.61 19.71
C ASP A 135 -18.61 0.57 18.79
N PHE A 136 -17.33 0.26 19.01
CA PHE A 136 -16.53 -0.64 18.18
C PHE A 136 -15.87 -1.75 19.00
N ARG A 137 -16.13 -3.00 18.61
CA ARG A 137 -15.57 -4.22 19.20
C ARG A 137 -14.18 -4.48 18.62
N MET A 138 -13.14 -4.12 19.38
CA MET A 138 -11.75 -4.30 18.98
C MET A 138 -11.34 -5.77 18.78
N SER A 139 -12.06 -6.72 19.40
CA SER A 139 -11.79 -8.15 19.26
C SER A 139 -11.95 -8.68 17.84
N GLU A 140 -12.78 -8.03 17.03
CA GLU A 140 -13.14 -8.46 15.66
C GLU A 140 -12.25 -7.80 14.59
N LEU A 141 -11.46 -6.78 14.95
CA LEU A 141 -10.56 -6.10 14.00
C LEU A 141 -9.51 -7.02 13.35
N PRO A 142 -8.93 -8.04 14.04
CA PRO A 142 -8.04 -9.00 13.38
C PRO A 142 -8.73 -9.80 12.26
N GLN A 143 -10.01 -10.16 12.43
CA GLN A 143 -10.79 -10.84 11.40
C GLN A 143 -11.02 -9.92 10.19
N LEU A 144 -11.37 -8.66 10.45
CA LEU A 144 -11.48 -7.63 9.41
C LEU A 144 -10.15 -7.48 8.65
N ASN A 145 -9.03 -7.38 9.37
CA ASN A 145 -7.71 -7.24 8.77
C ASN A 145 -7.36 -8.39 7.81
N ASN A 146 -7.69 -9.64 8.18
CA ASN A 146 -7.47 -10.80 7.31
C ASN A 146 -8.29 -10.73 6.01
N LYS A 147 -9.52 -10.22 6.07
CA LYS A 147 -10.35 -10.03 4.87
C LYS A 147 -9.87 -8.86 4.02
N LEU A 148 -9.39 -7.79 4.63
CA LEU A 148 -8.76 -6.66 3.93
C LEU A 148 -7.49 -7.10 3.18
N GLU A 149 -6.63 -7.89 3.81
CA GLU A 149 -5.46 -8.49 3.15
C GLU A 149 -5.87 -9.33 1.94
N LYS A 150 -6.94 -10.14 2.08
CA LYS A 150 -7.49 -10.92 0.96
C LYS A 150 -8.02 -10.02 -0.17
N LEU A 151 -8.76 -8.95 0.13
CA LEU A 151 -9.25 -8.01 -0.88
C LEU A 151 -8.09 -7.37 -1.65
N LEU A 152 -7.09 -6.85 -0.93
CA LEU A 152 -5.95 -6.18 -1.54
C LEU A 152 -5.07 -7.14 -2.35
N SER A 153 -4.96 -8.40 -1.92
CA SER A 153 -4.23 -9.42 -2.69
C SER A 153 -4.93 -9.80 -4.00
N LEU A 154 -6.27 -9.78 -4.02
CA LEU A 154 -7.03 -9.90 -5.27
C LEU A 154 -6.82 -8.67 -6.16
N LEU A 155 -6.95 -7.46 -5.63
CA LEU A 155 -6.82 -6.24 -6.44
C LEU A 155 -5.44 -6.08 -7.10
N LYS A 156 -4.36 -6.57 -6.46
CA LYS A 156 -2.99 -6.50 -6.99
C LYS A 156 -2.55 -7.68 -7.84
N SER A 157 -3.38 -8.70 -8.02
CA SER A 157 -2.93 -9.96 -8.63
C SER A 157 -2.54 -9.76 -10.10
N ASP A 158 -1.35 -10.22 -10.49
CA ASP A 158 -0.93 -10.31 -11.90
C ASP A 158 -1.93 -11.09 -12.76
N HIS A 159 -2.72 -11.97 -12.13
CA HIS A 159 -3.81 -12.69 -12.77
C HIS A 159 -4.93 -11.77 -13.26
N LEU A 160 -5.25 -10.72 -12.50
CA LEU A 160 -6.23 -9.71 -12.88
C LEU A 160 -5.74 -8.91 -14.09
N GLU A 161 -4.46 -8.53 -14.10
CA GLU A 161 -3.86 -7.81 -15.24
C GLU A 161 -3.79 -8.70 -16.50
N LYS A 162 -3.40 -9.97 -16.35
CA LYS A 162 -3.41 -10.95 -17.45
C LYS A 162 -4.82 -11.18 -17.99
N LEU A 163 -5.82 -11.39 -17.13
CA LEU A 163 -7.22 -11.52 -17.53
C LEU A 163 -7.73 -10.28 -18.27
N LEU A 164 -7.41 -9.08 -17.76
CA LEU A 164 -7.78 -7.80 -18.38
C LEU A 164 -6.98 -7.50 -19.66
N SER A 165 -5.86 -8.18 -19.92
CA SER A 165 -5.13 -8.07 -21.19
C SER A 165 -5.66 -9.07 -22.24
N GLN A 166 -6.15 -10.23 -21.79
CA GLN A 166 -6.67 -11.31 -22.63
C GLN A 166 -8.18 -11.17 -22.97
N LEU A 167 -8.70 -9.93 -22.90
CA LEU A 167 -10.10 -9.46 -23.02
C LEU A 167 -10.97 -10.03 -24.16
N LYS A 168 -10.51 -10.98 -24.97
CA LYS A 168 -11.25 -11.53 -26.12
C LYS A 168 -11.56 -13.02 -26.05
N ARG A 169 -11.12 -13.79 -25.04
CA ARG A 169 -11.33 -15.25 -25.04
C ARG A 169 -11.98 -15.86 -23.80
N ASP A 170 -12.00 -15.19 -22.65
CA ASP A 170 -12.42 -15.81 -21.38
C ASP A 170 -13.28 -14.88 -20.50
N HIS A 171 -14.49 -14.56 -20.97
CA HIS A 171 -15.45 -13.73 -20.22
C HIS A 171 -15.84 -14.35 -18.87
N ASP A 172 -15.93 -15.68 -18.80
CA ASP A 172 -16.32 -16.41 -17.59
C ASP A 172 -15.25 -16.27 -16.49
N GLY A 173 -13.96 -16.25 -16.85
CA GLY A 173 -12.87 -16.02 -15.91
C GLY A 173 -12.92 -14.65 -15.23
N ILE A 174 -13.27 -13.60 -15.98
CA ILE A 174 -13.37 -12.22 -15.47
C ILE A 174 -14.56 -12.08 -14.52
N GLU A 175 -15.73 -12.60 -14.91
CA GLU A 175 -16.93 -12.55 -14.05
C GLU A 175 -16.73 -13.36 -12.76
N ASN A 176 -16.09 -14.53 -12.82
CA ASN A 176 -15.74 -15.30 -11.63
C ASN A 176 -14.78 -14.54 -10.71
N TYR A 177 -13.79 -13.85 -11.28
CA TYR A 177 -12.84 -13.06 -10.50
C TYR A 177 -13.51 -11.86 -9.83
N LYS A 178 -14.37 -11.16 -10.59
CA LYS A 178 -15.19 -10.06 -10.08
C LYS A 178 -16.10 -10.52 -8.95
N ALA A 179 -16.75 -11.68 -9.09
CA ALA A 179 -17.58 -12.27 -8.05
C ALA A 179 -16.77 -12.55 -6.78
N GLN A 180 -15.51 -13.00 -6.89
CA GLN A 180 -14.64 -13.19 -5.72
C GLN A 180 -14.35 -11.86 -5.00
N ILE A 181 -14.08 -10.78 -5.74
CA ILE A 181 -13.86 -9.44 -5.15
C ILE A 181 -15.14 -8.97 -4.45
N VAL A 182 -16.29 -9.10 -5.12
CA VAL A 182 -17.60 -8.72 -4.57
C VAL A 182 -17.89 -9.48 -3.27
N ASN A 183 -17.69 -10.80 -3.26
CA ASN A 183 -17.92 -11.61 -2.07
C ASN A 183 -17.02 -11.19 -0.90
N VAL A 184 -15.72 -10.95 -1.15
CA VAL A 184 -14.81 -10.49 -0.09
C VAL A 184 -15.19 -9.08 0.39
N LEU A 185 -15.62 -8.20 -0.50
CA LEU A 185 -16.08 -6.87 -0.13
C LEU A 185 -17.37 -6.90 0.70
N GLN A 186 -18.32 -7.75 0.34
CA GLN A 186 -19.54 -7.98 1.11
C GLN A 186 -19.22 -8.56 2.49
N ASP A 187 -18.32 -9.55 2.58
CA ASP A 187 -17.82 -10.09 3.85
C ASP A 187 -17.21 -8.97 4.73
N ILE A 188 -16.40 -8.08 4.13
CA ILE A 188 -15.79 -6.93 4.85
C ILE A 188 -16.87 -6.01 5.40
N MET A 189 -17.87 -5.64 4.60
CA MET A 189 -18.93 -4.74 5.02
C MET A 189 -19.83 -5.39 6.09
N GLU A 190 -20.06 -6.70 6.00
CA GLU A 190 -20.76 -7.47 7.01
C GLU A 190 -20.01 -7.48 8.33
N ILE A 191 -18.71 -7.81 8.32
CA ILE A 191 -17.87 -7.78 9.53
C ILE A 191 -17.85 -6.39 10.16
N ILE A 192 -17.72 -5.33 9.37
CA ILE A 192 -17.75 -3.96 9.89
C ILE A 192 -19.09 -3.68 10.58
N THR A 193 -20.21 -4.00 9.94
CA THR A 193 -21.54 -3.57 10.39
C THR A 193 -22.18 -4.46 11.45
N GLN A 194 -21.86 -5.76 11.47
CA GLN A 194 -22.45 -6.74 12.40
C GLN A 194 -21.52 -7.10 13.56
N ASP A 195 -20.23 -7.29 13.27
CA ASP A 195 -19.26 -7.83 14.25
C ASP A 195 -18.49 -6.71 14.96
N VAL A 196 -17.95 -5.76 14.19
CA VAL A 196 -17.13 -4.66 14.71
C VAL A 196 -18.02 -3.58 15.33
N MET A 197 -18.99 -3.03 14.59
CA MET A 197 -19.87 -1.97 15.11
C MET A 197 -20.97 -2.56 16.00
N THR A 198 -21.28 -1.91 17.13
CA THR A 198 -22.42 -2.31 17.98
C THR A 198 -23.76 -1.92 17.38
N ASN A 199 -23.83 -0.74 16.73
CA ASN A 199 -25.04 -0.19 16.11
C ASN A 199 -24.99 -0.18 14.57
N GLY A 200 -24.09 -0.94 13.94
CA GLY A 200 -23.87 -0.88 12.48
C GLY A 200 -25.08 -1.34 11.64
N HIS A 201 -25.94 -2.21 12.19
CA HIS A 201 -27.18 -2.64 11.53
C HIS A 201 -28.13 -1.48 11.20
N ILE A 202 -28.11 -0.39 11.97
CA ILE A 202 -28.95 0.81 11.75
C ILE A 202 -28.54 1.51 10.45
N ILE A 203 -27.24 1.55 10.13
CA ILE A 203 -26.71 2.16 8.90
C ILE A 203 -27.25 1.42 7.66
N LEU A 204 -27.31 0.08 7.74
CA LEU A 204 -27.85 -0.74 6.67
C LEU A 204 -29.37 -0.61 6.53
N GLN A 205 -30.09 -0.43 7.62
CA GLN A 205 -31.56 -0.28 7.64
C GLN A 205 -32.03 1.10 7.13
N ASN A 206 -31.35 2.19 7.51
CA ASN A 206 -31.70 3.54 7.04
C ASN A 206 -31.53 3.70 5.53
N SER A 207 -30.52 3.03 4.96
CA SER A 207 -30.33 2.94 3.51
C SER A 207 -31.33 2.01 2.80
N HIS A 208 -32.12 1.21 3.53
CA HIS A 208 -33.23 0.44 2.96
C HIS A 208 -34.55 1.22 2.90
N GLN A 209 -34.75 2.24 3.75
CA GLN A 209 -35.98 3.03 3.77
C GLN A 209 -36.17 3.86 2.49
N HIS A 210 -35.09 4.30 1.84
CA HIS A 210 -35.16 5.00 0.55
C HIS A 210 -35.55 4.11 -0.65
N LYS A 211 -35.58 2.78 -0.51
CA LYS A 211 -35.94 1.85 -1.61
C LYS A 211 -37.43 1.45 -1.63
N GLN A 212 -38.25 1.83 -0.65
CA GLN A 212 -39.66 1.41 -0.61
C GLN A 212 -40.59 2.14 -1.59
N ASP A 213 -40.16 3.24 -2.21
CA ASP A 213 -41.01 4.00 -3.13
C ASP A 213 -40.98 3.54 -4.61
N ASN A 214 -40.07 2.63 -5.00
CA ASN A 214 -39.98 2.13 -6.38
C ASN A 214 -40.11 0.60 -6.45
N GLN A 215 -41.35 0.11 -6.54
CA GLN A 215 -41.71 -1.32 -6.46
C GLN A 215 -41.29 -2.23 -7.64
N ASN A 216 -40.47 -1.78 -8.60
CA ASN A 216 -40.21 -2.57 -9.83
C ASN A 216 -38.74 -2.76 -10.24
N GLU A 217 -37.76 -2.34 -9.45
CA GLU A 217 -36.37 -2.71 -9.72
C GLU A 217 -36.00 -3.97 -8.93
N LYS A 218 -35.50 -5.00 -9.64
CA LYS A 218 -34.87 -6.18 -9.03
C LYS A 218 -34.00 -5.69 -7.86
N LYS A 219 -34.09 -6.34 -6.70
CA LYS A 219 -33.16 -6.13 -5.58
C LYS A 219 -31.74 -6.41 -6.07
N GLU A 220 -31.08 -5.42 -6.67
CA GLU A 220 -29.64 -5.49 -6.89
C GLU A 220 -29.01 -5.59 -5.51
N GLU A 221 -28.29 -6.68 -5.29
CA GLU A 221 -27.58 -6.90 -4.04
C GLU A 221 -26.50 -5.83 -3.91
N ARG A 222 -26.24 -5.38 -2.68
CA ARG A 222 -25.31 -4.27 -2.42
C ARG A 222 -23.88 -4.65 -2.79
N PHE A 223 -23.07 -3.66 -3.15
CA PHE A 223 -21.63 -3.80 -3.44
C PHE A 223 -21.29 -4.66 -4.66
N GLN A 224 -22.23 -4.89 -5.59
CA GLN A 224 -21.98 -5.66 -6.83
C GLN A 224 -21.30 -4.82 -7.93
N LYS A 225 -21.58 -3.51 -8.03
CA LYS A 225 -21.08 -2.64 -9.09
C LYS A 225 -19.74 -2.03 -8.69
N LEU A 226 -18.67 -2.65 -9.20
CA LEU A 226 -17.29 -2.24 -8.96
C LEU A 226 -16.65 -1.58 -10.18
N ASN A 227 -15.89 -0.53 -9.96
CA ASN A 227 -15.06 0.13 -10.96
C ASN A 227 -13.69 -0.55 -11.06
N LEU A 228 -13.63 -1.66 -11.79
CA LEU A 228 -12.38 -2.40 -11.98
C LEU A 228 -11.40 -1.72 -12.93
N ASP A 229 -11.82 -0.72 -13.73
CA ASP A 229 -10.90 0.03 -14.58
C ASP A 229 -9.87 0.84 -13.77
N LEU A 230 -10.13 1.08 -12.47
CA LEU A 230 -9.17 1.71 -11.57
C LEU A 230 -7.88 0.91 -11.39
N THR A 231 -7.89 -0.39 -11.66
CA THR A 231 -6.68 -1.22 -11.59
C THR A 231 -5.67 -0.83 -12.68
N LYS A 232 -6.12 -0.15 -13.75
CA LYS A 232 -5.25 0.44 -14.78
C LYS A 232 -4.70 1.80 -14.35
N ASN A 233 -5.29 2.43 -13.34
CA ASN A 233 -4.81 3.70 -12.82
C ASN A 233 -3.63 3.45 -11.87
N ARG A 234 -2.43 3.82 -12.34
CA ARG A 234 -1.18 3.66 -11.60
C ARG A 234 -1.22 4.26 -10.20
N ALA A 235 -1.73 5.48 -10.04
CA ALA A 235 -1.77 6.15 -8.73
C ALA A 235 -2.71 5.45 -7.75
N TRP A 236 -3.82 4.89 -8.24
CA TRP A 236 -4.74 4.12 -7.41
C TRP A 236 -4.13 2.75 -7.02
N MET A 237 -3.48 2.07 -7.96
CA MET A 237 -2.76 0.82 -7.68
C MET A 237 -1.60 1.00 -6.71
N GLU A 238 -0.88 2.11 -6.78
CA GLU A 238 0.16 2.46 -5.81
C GLU A 238 -0.42 2.54 -4.38
N LYS A 239 -1.64 3.08 -4.20
CA LYS A 239 -2.35 3.06 -2.90
C LYS A 239 -2.68 1.62 -2.45
N VAL A 240 -3.17 0.77 -3.35
CA VAL A 240 -3.51 -0.63 -3.06
C VAL A 240 -2.28 -1.43 -2.64
N VAL A 241 -1.19 -1.35 -3.42
CA VAL A 241 0.07 -2.04 -3.12
C VAL A 241 0.63 -1.55 -1.78
N ARG A 242 0.61 -0.23 -1.57
CA ARG A 242 1.09 0.37 -0.33
C ARG A 242 0.29 -0.09 0.89
N LEU A 243 -1.05 -0.04 0.84
CA LEU A 243 -1.89 -0.51 1.94
C LEU A 243 -1.64 -1.99 2.21
N HIS A 244 -1.52 -2.82 1.17
CA HIS A 244 -1.17 -4.23 1.33
C HIS A 244 0.15 -4.40 2.07
N LEU A 245 1.19 -3.63 1.74
CA LEU A 245 2.48 -3.67 2.45
C LEU A 245 2.33 -3.27 3.92
N LEU A 246 1.59 -2.21 4.23
CA LEU A 246 1.36 -1.78 5.61
C LEU A 246 0.70 -2.87 6.47
N LEU A 247 -0.25 -3.63 5.90
CA LEU A 247 -0.93 -4.71 6.61
C LEU A 247 -0.08 -5.98 6.77
N THR A 248 0.78 -6.28 5.80
CA THR A 248 1.43 -7.61 5.68
C THR A 248 2.90 -7.65 6.09
N VAL A 249 3.59 -6.51 6.12
CA VAL A 249 5.02 -6.46 6.43
C VAL A 249 5.21 -6.60 7.96
N LYS A 250 5.61 -7.80 8.38
CA LYS A 250 5.77 -8.19 9.79
C LYS A 250 7.22 -8.33 10.25
N GLU A 251 8.15 -8.49 9.32
CA GLU A 251 9.56 -8.70 9.65
C GLU A 251 10.31 -7.38 9.66
N SER A 252 11.32 -7.30 10.53
CA SER A 252 12.10 -6.08 10.67
C SER A 252 12.75 -5.77 9.32
N ALA A 253 12.54 -4.56 8.83
CA ALA A 253 13.21 -4.02 7.66
C ALA A 253 14.74 -3.88 7.80
N ILE A 254 15.35 -4.45 8.85
CA ILE A 254 16.79 -4.45 9.11
C ILE A 254 17.56 -5.07 7.93
N ASN A 255 16.94 -5.98 7.18
CA ASN A 255 17.54 -6.64 6.02
C ASN A 255 17.00 -6.13 4.66
N VAL A 256 16.27 -5.01 4.63
CA VAL A 256 15.78 -4.43 3.38
C VAL A 256 16.68 -3.26 2.97
N PRO A 257 17.30 -3.29 1.77
CA PRO A 257 17.30 -4.38 0.78
C PRO A 257 18.28 -5.52 1.13
N MET A 258 18.04 -6.71 0.58
CA MET A 258 18.88 -7.89 0.80
C MET A 258 20.26 -7.75 0.16
N ASN A 259 20.34 -7.06 -0.97
CA ASN A 259 21.58 -6.87 -1.72
C ASN A 259 22.60 -6.03 -0.93
N LEU A 260 23.81 -6.57 -0.76
CA LEU A 260 24.87 -5.94 0.04
C LEU A 260 25.34 -4.60 -0.55
N ASP A 261 25.42 -4.47 -1.88
CA ASP A 261 25.81 -3.23 -2.53
C ASP A 261 24.72 -2.17 -2.43
N ALA A 262 23.44 -2.57 -2.59
CA ALA A 262 22.31 -1.68 -2.34
C ALA A 262 22.34 -1.11 -0.92
N ARG A 263 22.57 -1.96 0.11
CA ARG A 263 22.73 -1.50 1.50
C ARG A 263 23.92 -0.56 1.66
N ARG A 264 25.06 -0.87 1.04
CA ARG A 264 26.26 -0.02 1.07
C ARG A 264 25.98 1.36 0.49
N ARG A 265 25.30 1.42 -0.66
CA ARG A 265 24.92 2.67 -1.33
C ARG A 265 23.89 3.46 -0.52
N ILE A 266 22.87 2.80 0.05
CA ILE A 266 21.90 3.45 0.95
C ILE A 266 22.63 4.03 2.16
N THR A 267 23.55 3.28 2.77
CA THR A 267 24.35 3.74 3.92
C THR A 267 25.22 4.94 3.54
N PHE A 268 25.84 4.92 2.36
CA PHE A 268 26.63 6.05 1.87
C PHE A 268 25.76 7.28 1.64
N PHE A 269 24.59 7.11 1.01
CA PHE A 269 23.62 8.17 0.81
C PHE A 269 23.16 8.77 2.15
N THR A 270 22.73 7.95 3.11
CA THR A 270 22.26 8.44 4.41
C THR A 270 23.36 9.14 5.19
N ASN A 271 24.58 8.62 5.19
CA ASN A 271 25.73 9.27 5.81
C ASN A 271 26.02 10.62 5.14
N SER A 272 25.91 10.72 3.81
CA SER A 272 26.15 11.97 3.09
C SER A 272 25.21 13.10 3.50
N LEU A 273 23.98 12.79 3.96
CA LEU A 273 23.02 13.79 4.44
C LEU A 273 23.50 14.50 5.72
N PHE A 274 24.39 13.86 6.49
CA PHE A 274 24.98 14.39 7.72
C PHE A 274 26.43 14.86 7.53
N MET A 275 26.98 14.74 6.32
CA MET A 275 28.33 15.19 6.03
C MET A 275 28.33 16.68 5.68
N ASN A 276 29.31 17.40 6.21
CA ASN A 276 29.59 18.76 5.76
C ASN A 276 30.20 18.70 4.37
N MET A 277 29.49 19.20 3.36
CA MET A 277 30.01 19.28 2.00
C MET A 277 31.15 20.32 1.96
N PRO A 278 32.39 19.93 1.64
CA PRO A 278 33.51 20.86 1.57
C PRO A 278 33.29 21.86 0.44
N SER A 279 33.78 23.09 0.60
CA SER A 279 33.76 24.07 -0.48
C SER A 279 34.59 23.59 -1.67
N ALA A 280 34.04 23.76 -2.87
CA ALA A 280 34.74 23.39 -4.10
C ALA A 280 36.10 24.12 -4.19
N PRO A 281 37.20 23.40 -4.52
CA PRO A 281 38.50 24.04 -4.70
C PRO A 281 38.45 25.00 -5.90
N LYS A 282 39.33 26.00 -5.90
CA LYS A 282 39.52 26.85 -7.09
C LYS A 282 39.95 25.99 -8.27
N VAL A 283 39.50 26.29 -9.49
CA VAL A 283 39.79 25.51 -10.72
C VAL A 283 41.27 25.16 -10.85
N ARG A 284 42.18 26.11 -10.58
CA ARG A 284 43.64 25.91 -10.60
C ARG A 284 44.19 24.89 -9.60
N ASN A 285 43.43 24.58 -8.56
CA ASN A 285 43.75 23.60 -7.51
C ASN A 285 42.89 22.33 -7.66
N MET A 286 42.07 22.22 -8.71
CA MET A 286 41.28 21.03 -8.97
C MET A 286 42.23 19.89 -9.38
N LEU A 287 42.05 18.72 -8.77
CA LEU A 287 42.76 17.52 -9.21
C LEU A 287 42.37 17.20 -10.65
N SER A 288 43.36 16.94 -11.50
CA SER A 288 43.10 16.46 -12.85
C SER A 288 42.56 15.03 -12.76
N PHE A 289 41.29 14.84 -13.14
CA PHE A 289 40.72 13.52 -13.27
C PHE A 289 40.78 13.11 -14.73
N SER A 290 41.54 12.06 -15.02
CA SER A 290 41.45 11.35 -16.30
C SER A 290 40.54 10.16 -16.10
N VAL A 291 39.37 10.18 -16.76
CA VAL A 291 38.47 9.03 -16.81
C VAL A 291 38.87 8.22 -18.04
N LEU A 292 39.49 7.07 -17.83
CA LEU A 292 39.55 6.04 -18.86
C LEU A 292 38.18 5.36 -18.85
N THR A 293 37.36 5.65 -19.85
CA THR A 293 36.12 4.92 -20.06
C THR A 293 36.46 3.69 -20.88
N PRO A 294 36.60 2.49 -20.29
CA PRO A 294 36.85 1.30 -21.08
C PRO A 294 35.64 1.06 -21.99
N TYR A 295 35.91 0.96 -23.29
CA TYR A 295 34.88 0.70 -24.29
C TYR A 295 34.66 -0.82 -24.36
N TYR A 296 33.87 -1.37 -23.44
CA TYR A 296 33.44 -2.76 -23.54
C TYR A 296 32.32 -2.85 -24.59
N LYS A 297 32.51 -3.66 -25.64
CA LYS A 297 31.45 -4.07 -26.58
C LYS A 297 30.66 -5.23 -25.96
N GLU A 298 30.19 -5.07 -24.74
CA GLU A 298 29.32 -6.04 -24.11
C GLU A 298 27.88 -5.56 -24.24
N ASP A 299 27.01 -6.43 -24.73
CA ASP A 299 25.58 -6.16 -24.77
C ASP A 299 25.04 -6.24 -23.34
N VAL A 300 24.79 -5.08 -22.73
CA VAL A 300 24.37 -4.97 -21.33
C VAL A 300 22.85 -4.98 -21.16
N LEU A 301 22.11 -4.89 -22.27
CA LEU A 301 20.66 -4.87 -22.31
C LEU A 301 20.17 -6.00 -23.19
N TYR A 302 19.42 -6.92 -22.61
CA TYR A 302 18.79 -8.03 -23.32
C TYR A 302 17.28 -7.84 -23.33
N SER A 303 16.67 -8.06 -24.49
CA SER A 303 15.22 -8.23 -24.62
C SER A 303 14.77 -9.57 -24.02
N GLU A 304 13.47 -9.69 -23.71
CA GLU A 304 12.91 -10.94 -23.21
C GLU A 304 13.13 -12.11 -24.19
N GLU A 305 13.09 -11.84 -25.49
CA GLU A 305 13.37 -12.84 -26.53
C GLU A 305 14.83 -13.32 -26.47
N GLU A 306 15.79 -12.41 -26.31
CA GLU A 306 17.22 -12.74 -26.21
C GLU A 306 17.54 -13.50 -24.91
N LEU A 307 16.88 -13.16 -23.81
CA LEU A 307 17.05 -13.84 -22.52
C LEU A 307 16.56 -15.30 -22.55
N ASN A 308 15.49 -15.56 -23.30
CA ASN A 308 14.89 -16.90 -23.42
C ASN A 308 15.46 -17.72 -24.59
N LYS A 309 16.22 -17.09 -25.50
CA LYS A 309 16.84 -17.79 -26.62
C LYS A 309 17.88 -18.79 -26.12
N GLU A 310 17.69 -20.04 -26.50
CA GLU A 310 18.61 -21.12 -26.20
C GLU A 310 19.86 -21.03 -27.08
N ASN A 311 21.01 -21.29 -26.47
CA ASN A 311 22.27 -21.48 -27.18
C ASN A 311 22.37 -22.91 -27.78
N GLU A 312 23.50 -23.25 -28.40
CA GLU A 312 23.74 -24.56 -29.02
C GLU A 312 23.60 -25.74 -28.04
N ASP A 313 23.74 -25.50 -26.73
CA ASP A 313 23.60 -26.49 -25.65
C ASP A 313 22.17 -26.56 -25.07
N GLY A 314 21.20 -25.82 -25.63
CA GLY A 314 19.83 -25.76 -25.11
C GLY A 314 19.69 -24.91 -23.85
N ILE A 315 20.66 -24.06 -23.53
CA ILE A 315 20.70 -23.24 -22.32
C ILE A 315 20.41 -21.77 -22.68
N SER A 316 19.42 -21.18 -22.02
CA SER A 316 19.12 -19.75 -22.15
C SER A 316 19.93 -18.90 -21.15
N ILE A 317 20.13 -17.62 -21.47
CA ILE A 317 20.81 -16.66 -20.58
C ILE A 317 20.03 -16.54 -19.26
N LEU A 318 18.69 -16.51 -19.34
CA LEU A 318 17.82 -16.46 -18.15
C LEU A 318 18.04 -17.65 -17.23
N PHE A 319 18.10 -18.87 -17.78
CA PHE A 319 18.35 -20.08 -16.98
C PHE A 319 19.72 -20.05 -16.29
N TYR A 320 20.74 -19.55 -16.99
CA TYR A 320 22.09 -19.41 -16.43
C TYR A 320 22.10 -18.40 -15.26
N LEU A 321 21.49 -17.23 -15.44
CA LEU A 321 21.40 -16.19 -14.40
C LEU A 321 20.66 -16.70 -13.15
N GLN A 322 19.53 -17.41 -13.33
CA GLN A 322 18.76 -18.00 -12.23
C GLN A 322 19.53 -19.09 -11.46
N ARG A 323 20.45 -19.82 -12.12
CA ARG A 323 21.27 -20.84 -11.43
C ARG A 323 22.44 -20.27 -10.66
N ILE A 324 23.03 -19.17 -11.12
CA ILE A 324 24.21 -18.56 -10.48
C ILE A 324 23.82 -17.56 -9.39
N TYR A 325 22.74 -16.82 -9.60
CA TYR A 325 22.19 -15.87 -8.66
C TYR A 325 20.76 -16.28 -8.28
N PRO A 326 20.62 -17.37 -7.48
CA PRO A 326 19.32 -17.94 -7.13
C PRO A 326 18.45 -17.05 -6.26
#